data_AF-A0A1G2CI15-F1
#
_entry.id   AF-A0A1G2CI15-F1
#
_cell.length_a   1.000
_cell.length_b   1.000
_cell.length_c   1.000
_cell.angle_alpha   90.00
_cell.angle_beta   90.00
_cell.angle_gamma   90.00
#
_symmetry.space_group_name_H-M   'P 1'
#
loop_
_entity.id
_entity.type
_entity.pdbx_description
1 polymer ?
#
loop_
_entity_poly.entity_id
_entity_poly.type
_entity_poly.pdbx_seq_one_letter_code
_entity_poly.pdbx_strand_id
1 'polypeptide(L)'
;MKAVWKVIDSRLGISRLAYHVPEHGNTLPYVLGGMALGCFVILAVTGIFMAQFYNPSPDSAHQSIVYMVTKVPFGDFLRNLHYWTANFFILVLLLHLARVFISGSYKKPRELTWLTGLMLFALALGFFFTGTVLKQDQEAVEALTHNIGIGELMGGIGVWFTPGFSVGVSIVARVFFAHITILVFFFLAVLALHLYLIKLHGISPKPTIDAVSRSTAGEGKSYFTVHLKKLLGYSLPLFAFLGVLAILFPAPLGAPGVFGVETTKPPWPFLPFYGMEDIFGFPAIIWGPAILFILLALVPFIDRNPSLSPRRRKPMMVFGAVVLVALIGFGIEGYLYKTGMPEEGFSRPQPHGSFLEPISKIPPARVASDFLVSARRGEEGVARATQTKPQHSGTRKSPQPAWDMANFRTTCVDSSSEYETYTFVVAPWLCKNWLISRAEVFLRWVPVVPRAYAHGIPMITIRPDKLLPGGQLTINADGASETGIYAVSIEGESGTIMLGSATVAEGGDSFDASFTLPESTPPGNYVVKAAHESGNHTLYSLLKLSVVSPNAGAEEPSMDAKAMPLEKNTLTPIELTIIVATLALAVLGGAVLMRAKP
;
A
#
# COMPACT_ATOMS: atom_id res chain seq x y z
N MET A 1 -25.27 -0.91 -49.05
CA MET A 1 -25.24 -1.55 -47.70
C MET A 1 -25.21 -3.08 -47.75
N LYS A 2 -26.32 -3.82 -47.94
CA LYS A 2 -26.37 -5.30 -47.79
C LYS A 2 -25.25 -6.08 -48.53
N ALA A 3 -24.91 -5.70 -49.76
CA ALA A 3 -23.80 -6.32 -50.51
C ALA A 3 -22.42 -6.11 -49.85
N VAL A 4 -22.14 -4.89 -49.39
CA VAL A 4 -20.90 -4.54 -48.66
C VAL A 4 -20.79 -5.35 -47.37
N TRP A 5 -21.88 -5.47 -46.61
CA TRP A 5 -21.92 -6.33 -45.42
C TRP A 5 -21.56 -7.79 -45.75
N LYS A 6 -22.14 -8.35 -46.83
CA LYS A 6 -21.84 -9.72 -47.26
C LYS A 6 -20.37 -9.92 -47.66
N VAL A 7 -19.71 -8.91 -48.23
CA VAL A 7 -18.29 -8.95 -48.60
C VAL A 7 -17.36 -8.82 -47.37
N ILE A 8 -17.75 -8.04 -46.37
CA ILE A 8 -17.02 -7.94 -45.10
C ILE A 8 -17.18 -9.26 -44.32
N ASP A 9 -18.40 -9.76 -44.20
CA ASP A 9 -18.72 -10.99 -43.46
C ASP A 9 -18.12 -12.25 -44.08
N SER A 10 -18.07 -12.36 -45.42
CA SER A 10 -17.43 -13.50 -46.07
C SER A 10 -15.90 -13.55 -45.89
N ARG A 11 -15.26 -12.42 -45.54
CA ARG A 11 -13.82 -12.31 -45.29
C ARG A 11 -13.47 -12.41 -43.81
N LEU A 12 -14.25 -11.76 -42.94
CA LEU A 12 -13.97 -11.67 -41.50
C LEU A 12 -14.77 -12.67 -40.65
N GLY A 13 -15.82 -13.28 -41.20
CA GLY A 13 -16.65 -14.27 -40.51
C GLY A 13 -17.42 -13.72 -39.31
N ILE A 14 -17.82 -12.44 -39.35
CA ILE A 14 -18.48 -11.72 -38.23
C ILE A 14 -19.76 -12.46 -37.78
N SER A 15 -20.51 -13.06 -38.70
CA SER A 15 -21.68 -13.89 -38.39
C SER A 15 -21.36 -15.10 -37.50
N ARG A 16 -20.11 -15.56 -37.41
CA ARG A 16 -19.68 -16.60 -36.46
C ARG A 16 -19.68 -16.11 -35.00
N LEU A 17 -19.74 -14.79 -34.77
CA LEU A 17 -20.00 -14.21 -33.46
C LEU A 17 -21.46 -14.40 -33.01
N ALA A 18 -22.40 -14.77 -33.88
CA ALA A 18 -23.77 -15.13 -33.51
C ALA A 18 -23.88 -16.56 -32.93
N TYR A 19 -22.92 -16.97 -32.11
CA TYR A 19 -22.99 -18.25 -31.39
C TYR A 19 -23.94 -18.18 -30.20
N HIS A 20 -24.43 -19.34 -29.74
CA HIS A 20 -25.38 -19.40 -28.64
C HIS A 20 -24.76 -19.18 -27.26
N VAL A 21 -25.50 -18.48 -26.42
CA VAL A 21 -25.18 -18.22 -25.00
C VAL A 21 -26.41 -18.60 -24.16
N PRO A 22 -26.26 -19.23 -22.98
CA PRO A 22 -27.39 -19.53 -22.10
C PRO A 22 -28.13 -18.25 -21.68
N GLU A 23 -29.45 -18.29 -21.57
CA GLU A 23 -30.23 -17.07 -21.38
C GLU A 23 -29.97 -16.38 -20.03
N HIS A 24 -29.74 -17.15 -18.96
CA HIS A 24 -29.33 -16.59 -17.66
C HIS A 24 -27.96 -15.90 -17.70
N GLY A 25 -27.12 -16.21 -18.69
CA GLY A 25 -25.87 -15.51 -18.96
C GLY A 25 -26.04 -14.03 -19.27
N ASN A 26 -27.26 -13.60 -19.64
CA ASN A 26 -27.60 -12.21 -19.93
C ASN A 26 -28.05 -11.40 -18.70
N THR A 27 -27.92 -11.96 -17.49
CA THR A 27 -28.28 -11.28 -16.22
C THR A 27 -27.08 -10.56 -15.60
N LEU A 28 -27.35 -9.53 -14.79
CA LEU A 28 -26.30 -8.69 -14.16
C LEU A 28 -25.17 -9.51 -13.49
N PRO A 29 -25.43 -10.53 -12.64
CA PRO A 29 -24.35 -11.28 -12.00
C PRO A 29 -23.47 -12.06 -12.98
N TYR A 30 -23.98 -12.39 -14.16
CA TYR A 30 -23.25 -13.16 -15.17
C TYR A 30 -22.38 -12.25 -16.07
N VAL A 31 -22.80 -11.01 -16.34
CA VAL A 31 -22.00 -10.06 -17.14
C VAL A 31 -20.86 -9.36 -16.38
N LEU A 32 -20.76 -9.50 -15.05
CA LEU A 32 -19.74 -8.83 -14.22
C LEU A 32 -18.31 -8.92 -14.76
N GLY A 33 -17.88 -10.08 -15.29
CA GLY A 33 -16.54 -10.23 -15.87
C GLY A 33 -16.33 -9.39 -17.14
N GLY A 34 -17.38 -9.18 -17.93
CA GLY A 34 -17.36 -8.25 -19.06
C GLY A 34 -17.43 -6.78 -18.64
N MET A 35 -18.08 -6.48 -17.51
CA MET A 35 -18.07 -5.13 -16.92
C MET A 35 -16.66 -4.78 -16.42
N ALA A 36 -15.98 -5.70 -15.74
CA ALA A 36 -14.58 -5.56 -15.35
C ALA A 36 -13.66 -5.37 -16.57
N LEU A 37 -13.87 -6.11 -17.66
CA LEU A 37 -13.16 -5.90 -18.93
C LEU A 37 -13.36 -4.48 -19.49
N GLY A 38 -14.57 -3.93 -19.40
CA GLY A 38 -14.83 -2.54 -19.81
C GLY A 38 -14.17 -1.50 -18.90
N CYS A 39 -14.12 -1.74 -17.57
CA CYS A 39 -13.31 -0.94 -16.65
C CYS A 39 -11.82 -0.97 -17.03
N PHE A 40 -11.27 -2.15 -17.35
CA PHE A 40 -9.88 -2.29 -17.83
C PHE A 40 -9.63 -1.53 -19.14
N VAL A 41 -10.58 -1.49 -20.08
CA VAL A 41 -10.47 -0.67 -21.30
C VAL A 41 -10.44 0.83 -20.97
N ILE A 42 -11.26 1.30 -20.03
CA ILE A 42 -11.23 2.71 -19.57
C ILE A 42 -9.89 3.02 -18.90
N LEU A 43 -9.38 2.13 -18.03
CA LEU A 43 -8.06 2.27 -17.39
C LEU A 43 -6.93 2.33 -18.42
N ALA A 44 -6.94 1.47 -19.44
CA ALA A 44 -5.94 1.48 -20.49
C ALA A 44 -5.97 2.79 -21.31
N VAL A 45 -7.15 3.27 -21.72
CA VAL A 45 -7.28 4.51 -22.50
C VAL A 45 -6.87 5.75 -21.69
N THR A 46 -7.32 5.85 -20.43
CA THR A 46 -6.93 6.96 -19.54
C THR A 46 -5.45 6.90 -19.16
N GLY A 47 -4.90 5.70 -18.90
CA GLY A 47 -3.49 5.51 -18.60
C GLY A 47 -2.56 5.88 -19.77
N ILE A 48 -2.93 5.51 -21.01
CA ILE A 48 -2.19 5.91 -22.22
C ILE A 48 -2.15 7.44 -22.37
N PHE A 49 -3.26 8.14 -22.05
CA PHE A 49 -3.29 9.60 -22.06
C PHE A 49 -2.39 10.20 -20.97
N MET A 50 -2.54 9.76 -19.71
CA MET A 50 -1.74 10.29 -18.59
C MET A 50 -0.23 10.06 -18.78
N ALA A 51 0.16 8.93 -19.39
CA ALA A 51 1.55 8.62 -19.69
C ALA A 51 2.22 9.59 -20.68
N GLN A 52 1.48 10.46 -21.38
CA GLN A 52 2.06 11.52 -22.22
C GLN A 52 2.51 12.75 -21.43
N PHE A 53 2.10 12.88 -20.16
CA PHE A 53 2.35 14.05 -19.31
C PHE A 53 3.03 13.71 -17.97
N TYR A 54 3.28 12.43 -17.70
CA TYR A 54 3.92 11.94 -16.47
C TYR A 54 5.44 11.88 -16.63
N ASN A 55 6.19 12.43 -15.67
CA ASN A 55 7.65 12.34 -15.61
C ASN A 55 8.07 11.28 -14.58
N PRO A 56 8.69 10.14 -14.97
CA PRO A 56 9.00 9.05 -14.04
C PRO A 56 10.21 9.26 -13.11
N SER A 57 10.77 10.46 -12.98
CA SER A 57 11.80 10.77 -11.97
C SER A 57 11.18 11.07 -10.59
N PRO A 58 11.76 10.63 -9.46
CA PRO A 58 11.16 10.84 -8.13
C PRO A 58 10.87 12.33 -7.84
N ASP A 59 11.86 13.18 -8.05
CA ASP A 59 11.86 14.63 -7.78
C ASP A 59 10.93 15.45 -8.70
N SER A 60 10.30 14.84 -9.71
CA SER A 60 9.37 15.52 -10.63
C SER A 60 8.07 14.77 -10.93
N ALA A 61 7.93 13.50 -10.53
CA ALA A 61 6.74 12.69 -10.75
C ALA A 61 5.48 13.32 -10.15
N HIS A 62 5.53 13.69 -8.87
CA HIS A 62 4.42 14.37 -8.20
C HIS A 62 4.06 15.70 -8.90
N GLN A 63 5.07 16.52 -9.22
CA GLN A 63 4.88 17.78 -9.94
C GLN A 63 4.30 17.59 -11.35
N SER A 64 4.63 16.49 -12.04
CA SER A 64 4.04 16.17 -13.35
C SER A 64 2.54 15.85 -13.25
N ILE A 65 2.09 15.26 -12.14
CA ILE A 65 0.66 15.06 -11.85
C ILE A 65 -0.02 16.39 -11.51
N VAL A 66 0.61 17.26 -10.71
CA VAL A 66 0.10 18.61 -10.42
C VAL A 66 -0.04 19.44 -11.70
N TYR A 67 0.95 19.37 -12.60
CA TYR A 67 0.86 19.95 -13.94
C TYR A 67 -0.31 19.34 -14.75
N MET A 68 -0.44 18.02 -14.75
CA MET A 68 -1.50 17.31 -15.47
C MET A 68 -2.90 17.76 -15.02
N VAL A 69 -3.15 17.90 -13.71
CA VAL A 69 -4.48 18.31 -13.22
C VAL A 69 -4.73 19.82 -13.29
N THR A 70 -3.69 20.66 -13.35
CA THR A 70 -3.86 22.14 -13.38
C THR A 70 -3.67 22.80 -14.74
N LYS A 71 -3.03 22.14 -15.71
CA LYS A 71 -2.64 22.74 -17.01
C LYS A 71 -3.09 21.94 -18.25
N VAL A 72 -3.25 20.62 -18.14
CA VAL A 72 -3.61 19.77 -19.31
C VAL A 72 -5.12 19.74 -19.48
N PRO A 73 -5.67 20.05 -20.68
CA PRO A 73 -7.12 19.95 -20.93
C PRO A 73 -7.66 18.53 -20.65
N PHE A 74 -8.70 18.45 -19.81
CA PHE A 74 -9.28 17.20 -19.28
C PHE A 74 -8.33 16.32 -18.45
N GLY A 75 -7.14 16.79 -18.08
CA GLY A 75 -6.17 16.00 -17.30
C GLY A 75 -6.66 15.68 -15.88
N ASP A 76 -7.38 16.61 -15.27
CA ASP A 76 -8.13 16.42 -14.02
C ASP A 76 -9.18 15.31 -14.15
N PHE A 77 -10.10 15.42 -15.11
CA PHE A 77 -11.18 14.49 -15.34
C PHE A 77 -10.67 13.08 -15.69
N LEU A 78 -9.65 12.97 -16.55
CA LEU A 78 -9.11 11.68 -16.98
C LEU A 78 -8.33 10.99 -15.87
N ARG A 79 -7.62 11.74 -15.01
CA ARG A 79 -7.01 11.21 -13.77
C ARG A 79 -8.07 10.73 -12.78
N ASN A 80 -9.09 11.56 -12.51
CA ASN A 80 -10.17 11.21 -11.59
C ASN A 80 -10.93 9.97 -12.09
N LEU A 81 -11.20 9.89 -13.39
CA LEU A 81 -11.84 8.74 -14.03
C LEU A 81 -10.97 7.49 -13.93
N HIS A 82 -9.65 7.59 -14.12
CA HIS A 82 -8.74 6.46 -13.92
C HIS A 82 -8.80 5.94 -12.48
N TYR A 83 -8.66 6.82 -11.49
CA TYR A 83 -8.69 6.47 -10.06
C TYR A 83 -10.03 5.83 -9.63
N TRP A 84 -11.17 6.43 -9.99
CA TRP A 84 -12.48 5.85 -9.67
C TRP A 84 -12.75 4.55 -10.43
N THR A 85 -12.28 4.44 -11.68
CA THR A 85 -12.38 3.18 -12.44
C THR A 85 -11.50 2.09 -11.82
N ALA A 86 -10.32 2.41 -11.27
CA ALA A 86 -9.46 1.43 -10.60
C ALA A 86 -10.14 0.86 -9.35
N ASN A 87 -10.74 1.75 -8.54
CA ASN A 87 -11.56 1.37 -7.39
C ASN A 87 -12.72 0.45 -7.79
N PHE A 88 -13.54 0.85 -8.78
CA PHE A 88 -14.67 0.02 -9.23
C PHE A 88 -14.24 -1.23 -10.03
N PHE A 89 -13.03 -1.27 -10.60
CA PHE A 89 -12.49 -2.46 -11.26
C PHE A 89 -12.21 -3.58 -10.25
N ILE A 90 -11.51 -3.28 -9.15
CA ILE A 90 -11.33 -4.23 -8.03
C ILE A 90 -12.69 -4.63 -7.45
N LEU A 91 -13.61 -3.67 -7.28
CA LEU A 91 -14.95 -3.90 -6.77
C LEU A 91 -15.76 -4.90 -7.62
N VAL A 92 -15.77 -4.70 -8.94
CA VAL A 92 -16.48 -5.58 -9.89
C VAL A 92 -15.78 -6.93 -10.02
N LEU A 93 -14.44 -6.99 -9.91
CA LEU A 93 -13.69 -8.25 -9.83
C LEU A 93 -14.03 -9.05 -8.56
N LEU A 94 -14.12 -8.41 -7.39
CA LEU A 94 -14.55 -9.06 -6.15
C LEU A 94 -15.98 -9.59 -6.26
N LEU A 95 -16.92 -8.80 -6.80
CA LEU A 95 -18.29 -9.26 -7.06
C LEU A 95 -18.34 -10.41 -8.08
N HIS A 96 -17.48 -10.39 -9.10
CA HIS A 96 -17.36 -11.47 -10.08
C HIS A 96 -16.83 -12.77 -9.45
N LEU A 97 -15.75 -12.67 -8.66
CA LEU A 97 -15.13 -13.77 -7.92
C LEU A 97 -16.13 -14.38 -6.93
N ALA A 98 -16.79 -13.56 -6.12
CA ALA A 98 -17.83 -13.96 -5.19
C ALA A 98 -18.99 -14.67 -5.91
N ARG A 99 -19.47 -14.14 -7.05
CA ARG A 99 -20.51 -14.81 -7.85
C ARG A 99 -20.05 -16.18 -8.30
N VAL A 100 -18.87 -16.29 -8.91
CA VAL A 100 -18.30 -17.55 -9.42
C VAL A 100 -18.14 -18.58 -8.29
N PHE A 101 -17.76 -18.13 -7.09
CA PHE A 101 -17.65 -18.96 -5.90
C PHE A 101 -19.01 -19.47 -5.41
N ILE A 102 -19.98 -18.58 -5.24
CA ILE A 102 -21.35 -18.87 -4.75
C ILE A 102 -22.11 -19.77 -5.75
N SER A 103 -21.96 -19.55 -7.06
CA SER A 103 -22.59 -20.41 -8.09
C SER A 103 -21.82 -21.70 -8.37
N GLY A 104 -20.64 -21.89 -7.79
CA GLY A 104 -19.80 -23.09 -8.01
C GLY A 104 -19.26 -23.19 -9.44
N SER A 105 -19.21 -22.07 -10.17
CA SER A 105 -18.88 -22.03 -11.60
C SER A 105 -17.43 -22.40 -11.89
N TYR A 106 -16.56 -22.51 -10.87
CA TYR A 106 -15.20 -23.02 -10.95
C TYR A 106 -15.10 -24.54 -11.11
N LYS A 107 -16.19 -25.30 -10.90
CA LYS A 107 -16.18 -26.76 -10.97
C LYS A 107 -15.95 -27.28 -12.40
N LYS A 108 -15.50 -28.53 -12.48
CA LYS A 108 -15.15 -29.26 -13.71
C LYS A 108 -16.08 -28.99 -14.90
N PRO A 109 -15.57 -28.56 -16.07
CA PRO A 109 -14.16 -28.45 -16.48
C PRO A 109 -13.54 -27.04 -16.31
N ARG A 110 -14.06 -26.20 -15.41
CA ARG A 110 -13.69 -24.77 -15.31
C ARG A 110 -12.62 -24.46 -14.25
N GLU A 111 -11.88 -25.46 -13.77
CA GLU A 111 -10.83 -25.30 -12.77
C GLU A 111 -9.73 -24.35 -13.26
N LEU A 112 -9.26 -24.50 -14.50
CA LEU A 112 -8.25 -23.60 -15.09
C LEU A 112 -8.83 -22.20 -15.40
N THR A 113 -10.14 -22.09 -15.66
CA THR A 113 -10.82 -20.80 -15.79
C THR A 113 -10.85 -20.05 -14.45
N TRP A 114 -11.00 -20.76 -13.33
CA TRP A 114 -10.88 -20.19 -11.99
C TRP A 114 -9.45 -19.75 -11.67
N LEU A 115 -8.45 -20.59 -11.92
CA LEU A 115 -7.04 -20.25 -11.67
C LEU A 115 -6.58 -19.03 -12.48
N THR A 116 -6.94 -18.95 -13.78
CA THR A 116 -6.66 -17.76 -14.61
C THR A 116 -7.42 -16.52 -14.12
N GLY A 117 -8.63 -16.69 -13.57
CA GLY A 117 -9.36 -15.60 -12.92
C GLY A 117 -8.68 -15.08 -11.65
N LEU A 118 -8.10 -15.97 -10.84
CA LEU A 118 -7.29 -15.57 -9.68
C LEU A 118 -5.99 -14.87 -10.09
N MET A 119 -5.31 -15.35 -11.15
CA MET A 119 -4.13 -14.66 -11.71
C MET A 119 -4.47 -13.26 -12.22
N LEU A 120 -5.62 -13.06 -12.88
CA LEU A 120 -6.10 -11.73 -13.28
C LEU A 120 -6.41 -10.85 -12.07
N PHE A 121 -6.96 -11.40 -10.99
CA PHE A 121 -7.23 -10.65 -9.76
C PHE A 121 -5.93 -10.24 -9.05
N ALA A 122 -4.93 -11.12 -8.98
CA ALA A 122 -3.60 -10.79 -8.45
C ALA A 122 -2.90 -9.70 -9.29
N LEU A 123 -2.95 -9.80 -10.62
CA LEU A 123 -2.42 -8.77 -11.52
C LEU A 123 -3.19 -7.45 -11.41
N ALA A 124 -4.51 -7.48 -11.18
CA ALA A 124 -5.31 -6.27 -10.93
C ALA A 124 -4.93 -5.57 -9.61
N LEU A 125 -4.65 -6.32 -8.54
CA LEU A 125 -4.07 -5.76 -7.32
C LEU A 125 -2.65 -5.20 -7.58
N GLY A 126 -1.83 -5.88 -8.38
CA GLY A 126 -0.52 -5.37 -8.81
C GLY A 126 -0.59 -4.05 -9.58
N PHE A 127 -1.58 -3.88 -10.47
CA PHE A 127 -1.86 -2.60 -11.11
C PHE A 127 -2.27 -1.52 -10.12
N PHE A 128 -3.15 -1.85 -9.16
CA PHE A 128 -3.62 -0.89 -8.17
C PHE A 128 -2.44 -0.41 -7.30
N PHE A 129 -1.64 -1.33 -6.77
CA PHE A 129 -0.44 -1.03 -5.97
C PHE A 129 0.54 -0.15 -6.74
N THR A 130 0.96 -0.58 -7.93
CA THR A 130 1.93 0.17 -8.73
C THR A 130 1.39 1.51 -9.18
N GLY A 131 0.09 1.62 -9.49
CA GLY A 131 -0.59 2.88 -9.79
C GLY A 131 -0.64 3.85 -8.60
N THR A 132 -0.82 3.36 -7.38
CA THR A 132 -0.68 4.17 -6.16
C THR A 132 0.73 4.74 -6.03
N VAL A 133 1.78 3.91 -6.19
CA VAL A 133 3.18 4.33 -6.13
C VAL A 133 3.51 5.46 -7.13
N LEU A 134 2.85 5.52 -8.28
CA LEU A 134 3.07 6.60 -9.26
C LEU A 134 2.54 7.97 -8.83
N LYS A 135 1.73 8.10 -7.78
CA LYS A 135 1.28 9.42 -7.29
C LYS A 135 2.43 10.24 -6.68
N GLN A 136 3.44 9.57 -6.12
CA GLN A 136 4.57 10.17 -5.38
C GLN A 136 4.15 11.23 -4.34
N ASP A 137 2.93 11.10 -3.83
CA ASP A 137 2.48 11.72 -2.58
C ASP A 137 2.84 10.80 -1.39
N GLN A 138 2.52 11.22 -0.17
CA GLN A 138 2.89 10.50 1.05
C GLN A 138 2.47 9.01 1.06
N GLU A 139 1.23 8.70 0.67
CA GLU A 139 0.72 7.31 0.54
C GLU A 139 1.53 6.49 -0.48
N ALA A 140 1.93 7.10 -1.59
CA ALA A 140 2.71 6.44 -2.63
C ALA A 140 4.15 6.11 -2.19
N VAL A 141 4.74 6.97 -1.36
CA VAL A 141 6.09 6.82 -0.83
C VAL A 141 6.13 5.82 0.33
N GLU A 142 5.11 5.81 1.19
CA GLU A 142 4.91 4.76 2.21
C GLU A 142 4.70 3.39 1.54
N ALA A 143 3.85 3.29 0.51
CA ALA A 143 3.64 2.07 -0.27
C ALA A 143 4.91 1.60 -1.00
N LEU A 144 5.73 2.52 -1.54
CA LEU A 144 7.01 2.20 -2.16
C LEU A 144 8.02 1.64 -1.15
N THR A 145 8.01 2.16 0.08
CA THR A 145 8.89 1.70 1.18
C THR A 145 8.55 0.25 1.57
N HIS A 146 7.26 -0.08 1.71
CA HIS A 146 6.82 -1.48 1.92
C HIS A 146 7.28 -2.42 0.77
N ASN A 147 7.21 -1.96 -0.49
CA ASN A 147 7.72 -2.74 -1.64
C ASN A 147 9.24 -3.00 -1.57
N ILE A 148 10.03 -2.05 -1.06
CA ILE A 148 11.49 -2.20 -0.93
C ILE A 148 11.79 -3.26 0.14
N GLY A 149 11.16 -3.16 1.32
CA GLY A 149 11.28 -4.17 2.38
C GLY A 149 10.81 -5.57 1.95
N ILE A 150 9.78 -5.67 1.11
CA ILE A 150 9.37 -6.95 0.49
C ILE A 150 10.49 -7.49 -0.41
N GLY A 151 11.13 -6.63 -1.20
CA GLY A 151 12.26 -6.99 -2.05
C GLY A 151 13.46 -7.51 -1.26
N GLU A 152 13.75 -6.89 -0.11
CA GLU A 152 14.84 -7.28 0.78
C GLU A 152 14.52 -8.60 1.51
N LEU A 153 13.30 -8.76 2.03
CA LEU A 153 12.83 -9.99 2.67
C LEU A 153 12.76 -11.18 1.69
N MET A 154 12.58 -10.92 0.39
CA MET A 154 12.67 -11.91 -0.68
C MET A 154 14.11 -12.12 -1.22
N GLY A 155 15.10 -11.41 -0.69
CA GLY A 155 16.53 -11.55 -1.01
C GLY A 155 16.84 -11.52 -2.51
N GLY A 156 17.63 -12.49 -2.98
CA GLY A 156 18.05 -12.56 -4.38
C GLY A 156 16.92 -12.71 -5.42
N ILE A 157 15.70 -13.09 -5.01
CA ILE A 157 14.51 -13.09 -5.88
C ILE A 157 13.85 -11.70 -5.87
N GLY A 158 13.86 -11.03 -4.70
CA GLY A 158 13.24 -9.73 -4.50
C GLY A 158 14.10 -8.54 -4.92
N VAL A 159 15.38 -8.73 -5.26
CA VAL A 159 16.31 -7.67 -5.68
C VAL A 159 15.73 -6.71 -6.74
N TRP A 160 14.88 -7.19 -7.66
CA TRP A 160 14.23 -6.32 -8.63
C TRP A 160 13.34 -5.24 -7.97
N PHE A 161 12.71 -5.51 -6.83
CA PHE A 161 11.90 -4.55 -6.09
C PHE A 161 12.71 -3.59 -5.22
N THR A 162 14.05 -3.69 -5.19
CA THR A 162 14.93 -2.77 -4.45
C THR A 162 15.59 -1.74 -5.39
N PRO A 163 16.17 -0.64 -4.86
CA PRO A 163 16.94 0.32 -5.64
C PRO A 163 18.24 -0.27 -6.21
N GLY A 164 18.89 -1.16 -5.43
CA GLY A 164 20.22 -1.71 -5.74
C GLY A 164 20.31 -2.49 -7.06
N PHE A 165 19.18 -2.89 -7.65
CA PHE A 165 19.13 -3.47 -9.00
C PHE A 165 19.58 -2.49 -10.10
N SER A 166 19.44 -1.17 -9.92
CA SER A 166 19.90 -0.20 -10.92
C SER A 166 20.26 1.16 -10.32
N VAL A 167 21.57 1.43 -10.25
CA VAL A 167 22.11 2.76 -9.91
C VAL A 167 21.72 3.81 -10.96
N GLY A 168 21.57 3.40 -12.24
CA GLY A 168 21.18 4.28 -13.33
C GLY A 168 19.73 4.75 -13.27
N VAL A 169 18.78 3.81 -13.17
CA VAL A 169 17.34 4.06 -13.33
C VAL A 169 16.60 3.91 -12.00
N SER A 170 15.93 4.98 -11.56
CA SER A 170 15.19 5.02 -10.29
C SER A 170 14.14 3.91 -10.16
N ILE A 171 13.87 3.49 -8.93
CA ILE A 171 12.80 2.52 -8.66
C ILE A 171 11.43 3.03 -9.13
N VAL A 172 11.15 4.34 -8.99
CA VAL A 172 9.93 5.00 -9.48
C VAL A 172 9.76 4.81 -10.99
N ALA A 173 10.83 5.01 -11.78
CA ALA A 173 10.79 4.79 -13.22
C ALA A 173 10.62 3.32 -13.59
N ARG A 174 11.26 2.40 -12.83
CA ARG A 174 11.13 0.95 -13.04
C ARG A 174 9.71 0.46 -12.73
N VAL A 175 9.07 1.00 -11.69
CA VAL A 175 7.65 0.76 -11.37
C VAL A 175 6.74 1.35 -12.46
N PHE A 176 7.01 2.56 -12.96
CA PHE A 176 6.25 3.15 -14.08
C PHE A 176 6.27 2.25 -15.32
N PHE A 177 7.47 1.87 -15.80
CA PHE A 177 7.58 0.99 -16.97
C PHE A 177 6.97 -0.39 -16.72
N ALA A 178 7.08 -0.94 -15.51
CA ALA A 178 6.41 -2.20 -15.17
C ALA A 178 4.88 -2.09 -15.18
N HIS A 179 4.32 -0.99 -14.67
CA HIS A 179 2.89 -0.72 -14.70
C HIS A 179 2.36 -0.63 -16.13
N ILE A 180 2.99 0.16 -17.01
CA ILE A 180 2.47 0.37 -18.38
C ILE A 180 2.88 -0.71 -19.40
N THR A 181 3.90 -1.54 -19.13
CA THR A 181 4.35 -2.60 -20.05
C THR A 181 4.22 -4.02 -19.47
N ILE A 182 4.91 -4.32 -18.38
CA ILE A 182 5.06 -5.70 -17.86
C ILE A 182 3.71 -6.24 -17.36
N LEU A 183 3.01 -5.47 -16.51
CA LEU A 183 1.69 -5.85 -16.00
C LEU A 183 0.64 -5.89 -17.13
N VAL A 184 0.69 -4.95 -18.08
CA VAL A 184 -0.19 -4.95 -19.27
C VAL A 184 0.03 -6.21 -20.12
N PHE A 185 1.27 -6.58 -20.40
CA PHE A 185 1.60 -7.77 -21.17
C PHE A 185 1.08 -9.05 -20.50
N PHE A 186 1.41 -9.27 -19.22
CA PHE A 186 0.96 -10.46 -18.50
C PHE A 186 -0.56 -10.49 -18.31
N PHE A 187 -1.20 -9.35 -18.00
CA PHE A 187 -2.65 -9.28 -17.87
C PHE A 187 -3.36 -9.58 -19.18
N LEU A 188 -2.91 -9.02 -20.32
CA LEU A 188 -3.48 -9.32 -21.63
C LEU A 188 -3.29 -10.79 -22.02
N ALA A 189 -2.12 -11.39 -21.72
CA ALA A 189 -1.86 -12.80 -22.00
C ALA A 189 -2.77 -13.74 -21.19
N VAL A 190 -2.90 -13.51 -19.87
CA VAL A 190 -3.79 -14.30 -19.01
C VAL A 190 -5.27 -14.03 -19.35
N LEU A 191 -5.63 -12.80 -19.73
CA LEU A 191 -6.99 -12.42 -20.15
C LEU A 191 -7.39 -13.14 -21.43
N ALA A 192 -6.50 -13.20 -22.43
CA ALA A 192 -6.73 -13.95 -23.66
C ALA A 192 -6.96 -15.44 -23.37
N LEU A 193 -6.14 -16.05 -22.50
CA LEU A 193 -6.33 -17.44 -22.05
C LEU A 193 -7.65 -17.63 -21.28
N HIS A 194 -7.99 -16.72 -20.38
CA HIS A 194 -9.21 -16.77 -19.58
C HIS A 194 -10.47 -16.68 -20.46
N LEU A 195 -10.51 -15.74 -21.41
CA LEU A 195 -11.58 -15.59 -22.39
C LEU A 195 -11.65 -16.80 -23.35
N TYR A 196 -10.51 -17.35 -23.76
CA TYR A 196 -10.45 -18.60 -24.53
C TYR A 196 -11.07 -19.77 -23.76
N LEU A 197 -10.75 -19.95 -22.47
CA LEU A 197 -11.31 -21.01 -21.64
C LEU A 197 -12.82 -20.82 -21.39
N ILE A 198 -13.30 -19.58 -21.24
CA ILE A 198 -14.74 -19.26 -21.22
C ILE A 198 -15.41 -19.63 -22.55
N LYS A 199 -14.75 -19.36 -23.68
CA LYS A 199 -15.24 -19.70 -25.02
C LYS A 199 -15.26 -21.22 -25.28
N LEU A 200 -14.29 -21.95 -24.71
CA LEU A 200 -14.16 -23.41 -24.82
C LEU A 200 -15.17 -24.17 -23.93
N HIS A 201 -15.31 -23.77 -22.66
CA HIS A 201 -16.14 -24.47 -21.69
C HIS A 201 -17.55 -23.89 -21.51
N GLY A 202 -17.82 -22.72 -22.10
CA GLY A 202 -19.08 -22.00 -21.99
C GLY A 202 -19.35 -21.44 -20.58
N ILE A 203 -20.38 -20.58 -20.49
CA ILE A 203 -20.94 -20.15 -19.20
C ILE A 203 -21.43 -21.39 -18.43
N SER A 204 -21.32 -21.40 -17.10
CA SER A 204 -21.85 -22.50 -16.29
C SER A 204 -23.38 -22.54 -16.32
N PRO A 205 -24.00 -23.71 -16.11
CA PRO A 205 -25.41 -23.80 -15.79
C PRO A 205 -25.80 -23.00 -14.53
N LYS A 206 -27.10 -22.90 -14.27
CA LYS A 206 -27.66 -22.30 -13.05
C LYS A 206 -27.24 -23.09 -11.80
N PRO A 207 -27.12 -22.44 -10.63
CA PRO A 207 -26.76 -23.09 -9.36
C PRO A 207 -27.93 -23.87 -8.72
N THR A 208 -28.65 -24.63 -9.54
CA THR A 208 -29.78 -25.51 -9.18
C THR A 208 -29.49 -26.98 -9.52
N ILE A 209 -28.58 -27.25 -10.46
CA ILE A 209 -28.22 -28.59 -10.95
C ILE A 209 -26.79 -28.99 -10.56
N ASP A 210 -26.40 -30.22 -10.90
CA ASP A 210 -25.07 -30.75 -10.61
C ASP A 210 -24.08 -30.52 -11.76
N ALA A 211 -22.84 -30.19 -11.43
CA ALA A 211 -21.78 -29.79 -12.37
C ALA A 211 -21.45 -30.88 -13.41
N VAL A 212 -21.65 -32.15 -13.05
CA VAL A 212 -21.45 -33.32 -13.93
C VAL A 212 -22.34 -33.28 -15.16
N SER A 213 -23.53 -32.66 -15.07
CA SER A 213 -24.46 -32.52 -16.20
C SER A 213 -23.87 -31.74 -17.38
N ARG A 214 -22.97 -30.78 -17.10
CA ARG A 214 -22.31 -29.82 -18.04
C ARG A 214 -23.22 -29.00 -18.96
N SER A 215 -24.51 -29.32 -19.03
CA SER A 215 -25.41 -28.94 -20.10
C SER A 215 -26.35 -27.84 -19.66
N THR A 216 -26.41 -26.77 -20.44
CA THR A 216 -27.37 -25.67 -20.28
C THR A 216 -28.64 -25.94 -21.10
N ALA A 217 -28.96 -27.21 -21.37
CA ALA A 217 -30.18 -27.62 -22.06
C ALA A 217 -31.40 -27.30 -21.20
N GLY A 218 -32.44 -26.72 -21.80
CA GLY A 218 -33.62 -26.21 -21.08
C GLY A 218 -33.42 -24.84 -20.41
N GLU A 219 -32.22 -24.29 -20.34
CA GLU A 219 -31.96 -22.99 -19.67
C GLU A 219 -32.17 -21.75 -20.56
N GLY A 220 -32.79 -21.93 -21.73
CA GLY A 220 -32.96 -20.89 -22.75
C GLY A 220 -31.71 -20.68 -23.61
N LYS A 221 -31.90 -20.35 -24.90
CA LYS A 221 -30.81 -20.05 -25.84
C LYS A 221 -30.94 -18.61 -26.33
N SER A 222 -29.93 -17.80 -26.02
CA SER A 222 -29.74 -16.47 -26.60
C SER A 222 -28.62 -16.49 -27.65
N TYR A 223 -28.42 -15.37 -28.34
CA TYR A 223 -27.26 -15.15 -29.22
C TYR A 223 -26.25 -14.23 -28.51
N PHE A 224 -24.95 -14.44 -28.76
CA PHE A 224 -23.91 -13.58 -28.17
C PHE A 224 -24.03 -12.10 -28.56
N THR A 225 -24.69 -11.75 -29.67
CA THR A 225 -25.06 -10.36 -30.01
C THR A 225 -26.05 -9.75 -29.02
N VAL A 226 -27.00 -10.53 -28.49
CA VAL A 226 -27.91 -10.12 -27.42
C VAL A 226 -27.16 -10.03 -26.09
N HIS A 227 -26.23 -10.96 -25.83
CA HIS A 227 -25.35 -10.91 -24.67
C HIS A 227 -24.48 -9.64 -24.66
N LEU A 228 -23.88 -9.26 -25.79
CA LEU A 228 -23.12 -8.02 -25.94
C LEU A 228 -23.99 -6.78 -25.73
N LYS A 229 -25.21 -6.75 -26.29
CA LYS A 229 -26.18 -5.66 -26.03
C LYS A 229 -26.55 -5.56 -24.55
N LYS A 230 -26.70 -6.69 -23.85
CA LYS A 230 -26.99 -6.74 -22.41
C LYS A 230 -25.78 -6.30 -21.57
N LEU A 231 -24.58 -6.77 -21.89
CA LEU A 231 -23.33 -6.32 -21.27
C LEU A 231 -23.17 -4.80 -21.40
N LEU A 232 -23.30 -4.24 -22.60
CA LEU A 232 -23.25 -2.78 -22.81
C LEU A 232 -24.35 -2.06 -22.03
N GLY A 233 -25.57 -2.59 -22.00
CA GLY A 233 -26.69 -2.03 -21.24
C GLY A 233 -26.51 -2.02 -19.71
N TYR A 234 -25.70 -2.93 -19.15
CA TYR A 234 -25.33 -2.92 -17.73
C TYR A 234 -24.04 -2.12 -17.46
N SER A 235 -23.12 -2.05 -18.43
CA SER A 235 -21.84 -1.33 -18.30
C SER A 235 -22.00 0.18 -18.46
N LEU A 236 -22.85 0.65 -19.39
CA LEU A 236 -23.04 2.07 -19.67
C LEU A 236 -23.53 2.88 -18.44
N PRO A 237 -24.50 2.41 -17.63
CA PRO A 237 -24.88 3.10 -16.39
C PRO A 237 -23.72 3.19 -15.37
N LEU A 238 -22.88 2.15 -15.26
CA LEU A 238 -21.70 2.18 -14.41
C LEU A 238 -20.67 3.20 -14.93
N PHE A 239 -20.40 3.23 -16.23
CA PHE A 239 -19.40 4.15 -16.80
C PHE A 239 -19.89 5.61 -16.79
N ALA A 240 -21.19 5.85 -16.96
CA ALA A 240 -21.80 7.15 -16.75
C ALA A 240 -21.71 7.59 -15.29
N PHE A 241 -21.97 6.68 -14.33
CA PHE A 241 -21.78 6.96 -12.90
C PHE A 241 -20.31 7.27 -12.56
N LEU A 242 -19.35 6.52 -13.09
CA LEU A 242 -17.92 6.79 -12.92
C LEU A 242 -17.49 8.15 -13.53
N GLY A 243 -18.06 8.53 -14.67
CA GLY A 243 -17.85 9.86 -15.26
C GLY A 243 -18.41 10.98 -14.37
N VAL A 244 -19.61 10.81 -13.80
CA VAL A 244 -20.17 11.76 -12.82
C VAL A 244 -19.33 11.81 -11.55
N LEU A 245 -18.87 10.66 -11.03
CA LEU A 245 -18.02 10.57 -9.85
C LEU A 245 -16.68 11.30 -10.06
N ALA A 246 -16.09 11.16 -11.25
CA ALA A 246 -14.85 11.83 -11.65
C ALA A 246 -14.96 13.36 -11.84
N ILE A 247 -16.18 13.88 -12.03
CA ILE A 247 -16.47 15.32 -12.11
C ILE A 247 -16.77 15.89 -10.72
N LEU A 248 -17.57 15.19 -9.91
CA LEU A 248 -18.06 15.68 -8.62
C LEU A 248 -17.08 15.45 -7.46
N PHE A 249 -16.20 14.45 -7.56
CA PHE A 249 -15.27 14.07 -6.51
C PHE A 249 -13.87 13.90 -7.10
N PRO A 250 -12.99 14.92 -6.97
CA PRO A 250 -11.60 14.80 -7.36
C PRO A 250 -10.91 13.60 -6.69
N ALA A 251 -10.06 12.90 -7.42
CA ALA A 251 -9.28 11.81 -6.83
C ALA A 251 -8.22 12.40 -5.87
N PRO A 252 -8.07 11.89 -4.64
CA PRO A 252 -7.10 12.39 -3.68
C PRO A 252 -5.68 12.51 -4.25
N LEU A 253 -4.97 13.56 -3.86
CA LEU A 253 -3.55 13.77 -4.09
C LEU A 253 -2.99 14.40 -2.82
N GLY A 254 -2.16 13.66 -2.07
CA GLY A 254 -1.54 14.17 -0.85
C GLY A 254 -0.46 15.22 -1.14
N ALA A 255 0.19 15.71 -0.08
CA ALA A 255 1.45 16.43 -0.23
C ALA A 255 2.54 15.52 -0.85
N PRO A 256 3.59 16.07 -1.50
CA PRO A 256 4.74 15.31 -1.98
C PRO A 256 5.31 14.40 -0.89
N GLY A 257 5.55 13.13 -1.22
CA GLY A 257 5.87 12.13 -0.21
C GLY A 257 7.29 12.24 0.37
N VAL A 258 7.39 12.09 1.68
CA VAL A 258 8.63 12.07 2.46
C VAL A 258 8.94 10.63 2.86
N PHE A 259 10.06 10.09 2.36
CA PHE A 259 10.54 8.76 2.73
C PHE A 259 10.90 8.70 4.23
N GLY A 260 10.77 7.51 4.83
CA GLY A 260 11.09 7.27 6.26
C GLY A 260 10.04 7.84 7.23
N VAL A 261 8.88 8.27 6.73
CA VAL A 261 7.76 8.78 7.54
C VAL A 261 6.54 7.93 7.22
N GLU A 262 5.88 7.36 8.23
CA GLU A 262 4.59 6.67 8.10
C GLU A 262 3.47 7.45 8.80
N THR A 263 2.53 7.96 8.01
CA THR A 263 1.45 8.86 8.43
C THR A 263 0.10 8.54 7.79
N THR A 264 0.09 7.92 6.60
CA THR A 264 -1.13 7.55 5.88
C THR A 264 -1.39 6.04 5.96
N LYS A 265 -2.51 5.60 5.37
CA LYS A 265 -2.89 4.18 5.32
C LYS A 265 -2.97 3.74 3.87
N PRO A 266 -2.63 2.47 3.57
CA PRO A 266 -2.72 1.97 2.21
C PRO A 266 -4.18 1.90 1.73
N PRO A 267 -4.43 1.94 0.41
CA PRO A 267 -5.78 1.88 -0.15
C PRO A 267 -6.58 0.66 0.30
N TRP A 268 -7.92 0.78 0.32
CA TRP A 268 -8.82 -0.23 0.87
C TRP A 268 -8.64 -1.70 0.38
N PRO A 269 -8.15 -2.02 -0.84
CA PRO A 269 -7.86 -3.41 -1.22
C PRO A 269 -6.73 -4.05 -0.41
N PHE A 270 -5.89 -3.25 0.25
CA PHE A 270 -4.70 -3.68 0.99
C PHE A 270 -4.83 -3.57 2.52
N LEU A 271 -5.80 -2.81 3.03
CA LEU A 271 -6.09 -2.73 4.48
C LEU A 271 -6.19 -4.11 5.18
N PRO A 272 -6.77 -5.17 4.58
CA PRO A 272 -6.77 -6.50 5.20
C PRO A 272 -5.40 -7.16 5.37
N PHE A 273 -4.38 -6.72 4.64
CA PHE A 273 -3.02 -7.23 4.76
C PHE A 273 -2.17 -6.33 5.68
N TYR A 274 -2.37 -5.02 5.63
CA TYR A 274 -1.81 -4.06 6.58
C TYR A 274 -2.25 -4.36 8.03
N GLY A 275 -3.54 -4.67 8.24
CA GLY A 275 -4.03 -5.15 9.55
C GLY A 275 -3.64 -6.59 9.91
N MET A 276 -2.99 -7.34 9.01
CA MET A 276 -2.27 -8.58 9.38
C MET A 276 -0.82 -8.28 9.75
N GLU A 277 -0.19 -7.30 9.10
CA GLU A 277 1.15 -6.80 9.37
C GLU A 277 1.27 -6.11 10.74
N ASP A 278 0.29 -5.31 11.16
CA ASP A 278 0.20 -4.77 12.54
C ASP A 278 0.15 -5.88 13.60
N ILE A 279 -0.65 -6.93 13.37
CA ILE A 279 -0.85 -8.03 14.34
C ILE A 279 0.31 -9.05 14.35
N PHE A 280 0.94 -9.31 13.20
CA PHE A 280 1.89 -10.42 13.01
C PHE A 280 3.29 -10.00 12.53
N GLY A 281 3.54 -8.70 12.36
CA GLY A 281 4.77 -8.11 11.85
C GLY A 281 4.88 -8.10 10.32
N PHE A 282 5.78 -7.26 9.80
CA PHE A 282 6.04 -7.00 8.38
C PHE A 282 5.97 -8.23 7.45
N PRO A 283 6.55 -9.42 7.76
CA PRO A 283 6.46 -10.59 6.88
C PRO A 283 5.04 -11.04 6.50
N ALA A 284 4.02 -10.66 7.27
CA ALA A 284 2.61 -10.94 6.98
C ALA A 284 2.11 -10.29 5.68
N ILE A 285 2.71 -9.19 5.22
CA ILE A 285 2.40 -8.59 3.92
C ILE A 285 2.73 -9.54 2.75
N ILE A 286 3.64 -10.50 2.94
CA ILE A 286 3.97 -11.54 1.96
C ILE A 286 3.10 -12.79 2.18
N TRP A 287 3.14 -13.38 3.39
CA TRP A 287 2.49 -14.67 3.61
C TRP A 287 0.96 -14.58 3.72
N GLY A 288 0.40 -13.45 4.13
CA GLY A 288 -1.05 -13.22 4.22
C GLY A 288 -1.75 -13.33 2.85
N PRO A 289 -1.36 -12.51 1.86
CA PRO A 289 -1.83 -12.66 0.48
C PRO A 289 -1.55 -14.05 -0.09
N ALA A 290 -0.36 -14.61 0.15
CA ALA A 290 0.00 -15.94 -0.36
C ALA A 290 -0.95 -17.03 0.16
N ILE A 291 -1.24 -17.06 1.46
CA ILE A 291 -2.21 -18.00 2.06
C ILE A 291 -3.61 -17.78 1.46
N LEU A 292 -4.08 -16.54 1.32
CA LEU A 292 -5.38 -16.26 0.70
C LEU A 292 -5.47 -16.79 -0.72
N PHE A 293 -4.47 -16.51 -1.57
CA PHE A 293 -4.46 -16.95 -2.96
C PHE A 293 -4.29 -18.47 -3.10
N ILE A 294 -3.50 -19.12 -2.23
CA ILE A 294 -3.39 -20.59 -2.17
C ILE A 294 -4.72 -21.22 -1.75
N LEU A 295 -5.36 -20.72 -0.69
CA LEU A 295 -6.66 -21.19 -0.23
C LEU A 295 -7.72 -21.07 -1.34
N LEU A 296 -7.77 -19.93 -2.02
CA LEU A 296 -8.67 -19.72 -3.17
C LEU A 296 -8.32 -20.64 -4.35
N ALA A 297 -7.04 -20.84 -4.68
CA ALA A 297 -6.61 -21.72 -5.76
C ALA A 297 -6.97 -23.19 -5.50
N LEU A 298 -6.97 -23.62 -4.24
CA LEU A 298 -7.33 -24.99 -3.84
C LEU A 298 -8.86 -25.26 -3.82
N VAL A 299 -9.71 -24.23 -3.82
CA VAL A 299 -11.18 -24.35 -3.77
C VAL A 299 -11.78 -25.39 -4.74
N PRO A 300 -11.41 -25.47 -6.04
CA PRO A 300 -11.99 -26.45 -6.97
C PRO A 300 -11.64 -27.90 -6.64
N PHE A 301 -10.53 -28.13 -5.93
CA PHE A 301 -10.00 -29.45 -5.58
C PHE A 301 -10.50 -29.92 -4.20
N ILE A 302 -10.78 -28.96 -3.31
CA ILE A 302 -11.40 -29.18 -1.99
C ILE A 302 -12.92 -29.40 -2.13
N ASP A 303 -13.62 -28.61 -2.96
CA ASP A 303 -15.07 -28.72 -3.13
C ASP A 303 -15.48 -29.88 -4.06
N ARG A 304 -15.37 -31.11 -3.53
CA ARG A 304 -15.70 -32.38 -4.21
C ARG A 304 -17.20 -32.64 -4.37
N ASN A 305 -18.08 -31.76 -3.88
CA ASN A 305 -19.54 -31.94 -3.98
C ASN A 305 -19.98 -31.85 -5.47
N PRO A 306 -20.77 -32.78 -6.02
CA PRO A 306 -21.18 -32.70 -7.43
C PRO A 306 -22.11 -31.51 -7.71
N SER A 307 -22.82 -30.98 -6.71
CA SER A 307 -23.84 -29.95 -6.90
C SER A 307 -23.26 -28.55 -7.05
N LEU A 308 -23.83 -27.74 -7.96
CA LEU A 308 -23.49 -26.31 -8.04
C LEU A 308 -24.11 -25.51 -6.88
N SER A 309 -25.26 -25.98 -6.37
CA SER A 309 -26.13 -25.16 -5.52
C SER A 309 -25.51 -24.80 -4.16
N PRO A 310 -25.42 -23.50 -3.79
CA PRO A 310 -24.82 -23.07 -2.52
C PRO A 310 -25.51 -23.70 -1.29
N ARG A 311 -26.84 -23.91 -1.35
CA ARG A 311 -27.60 -24.58 -0.28
C ARG A 311 -27.20 -26.04 -0.04
N ARG A 312 -26.67 -26.73 -1.06
CA ARG A 312 -26.14 -28.11 -0.97
C ARG A 312 -24.64 -28.14 -0.64
N ARG A 313 -23.93 -27.01 -0.78
CA ARG A 313 -22.49 -26.84 -0.53
C ARG A 313 -22.18 -26.11 0.78
N LYS A 314 -22.98 -26.32 1.82
CA LYS A 314 -22.90 -25.58 3.10
C LYS A 314 -21.46 -25.43 3.67
N PRO A 315 -20.60 -26.48 3.72
CA PRO A 315 -19.25 -26.32 4.28
C PRO A 315 -18.38 -25.32 3.49
N MET A 316 -18.48 -25.31 2.16
CA MET A 316 -17.74 -24.38 1.30
C MET A 316 -18.30 -22.95 1.39
N MET A 317 -19.62 -22.80 1.60
CA MET A 317 -20.22 -21.48 1.86
C MET A 317 -19.83 -20.93 3.24
N VAL A 318 -19.73 -21.78 4.26
CA VAL A 318 -19.22 -21.41 5.60
C VAL A 318 -17.73 -21.03 5.51
N PHE A 319 -16.91 -21.82 4.82
CA PHE A 319 -15.50 -21.50 4.59
C PHE A 319 -15.32 -20.12 3.91
N GLY A 320 -16.03 -19.86 2.81
CA GLY A 320 -15.98 -18.56 2.13
C GLY A 320 -16.45 -17.39 3.01
N ALA A 321 -17.47 -17.62 3.86
CA ALA A 321 -17.92 -16.62 4.82
C ALA A 321 -16.90 -16.35 5.94
N VAL A 322 -16.21 -17.38 6.45
CA VAL A 322 -15.14 -17.23 7.45
C VAL A 322 -13.95 -16.46 6.87
N VAL A 323 -13.51 -16.78 5.65
CA VAL A 323 -12.45 -16.03 4.95
C VAL A 323 -12.85 -14.57 4.74
N LEU A 324 -14.09 -14.31 4.31
CA LEU A 324 -14.60 -12.95 4.13
C LEU A 324 -14.66 -12.17 5.46
N VAL A 325 -15.14 -12.79 6.54
CA VAL A 325 -15.19 -12.17 7.87
C VAL A 325 -13.79 -11.90 8.41
N ALA A 326 -12.81 -12.79 8.18
CA ALA A 326 -11.42 -12.56 8.56
C ALA A 326 -10.81 -11.37 7.81
N LEU A 327 -11.00 -11.27 6.49
CA LEU A 327 -10.53 -10.13 5.69
C LEU A 327 -11.20 -8.82 6.10
N ILE A 328 -12.49 -8.83 6.45
CA ILE A 328 -13.17 -7.65 7.01
C ILE A 328 -12.60 -7.30 8.39
N GLY A 329 -12.31 -8.29 9.24
CA GLY A 329 -11.71 -8.10 10.56
C GLY A 329 -10.34 -7.42 10.49
N PHE A 330 -9.41 -7.97 9.72
CA PHE A 330 -8.09 -7.35 9.49
C PHE A 330 -8.20 -5.99 8.79
N GLY A 331 -9.16 -5.83 7.85
CA GLY A 331 -9.41 -4.55 7.20
C GLY A 331 -9.96 -3.47 8.14
N ILE A 332 -10.69 -3.87 9.18
CA ILE A 332 -11.11 -2.99 10.29
C ILE A 332 -9.90 -2.66 11.17
N GLU A 333 -9.04 -3.63 11.52
CA GLU A 333 -7.87 -3.35 12.35
C GLU A 333 -6.91 -2.36 11.66
N GLY A 334 -6.55 -2.60 10.40
CA GLY A 334 -5.73 -1.67 9.62
C GLY A 334 -6.38 -0.28 9.42
N TYR A 335 -7.72 -0.18 9.51
CA TYR A 335 -8.42 1.10 9.53
C TYR A 335 -8.44 1.77 10.92
N LEU A 336 -8.50 1.00 12.01
CA LEU A 336 -8.50 1.50 13.39
C LEU A 336 -7.09 1.81 13.93
N TYR A 337 -6.06 1.18 13.38
CA TYR A 337 -4.65 1.44 13.66
C TYR A 337 -4.34 2.95 13.62
N LYS A 338 -3.48 3.43 14.51
CA LYS A 338 -3.08 4.84 14.54
C LYS A 338 -1.69 4.97 13.95
N THR A 339 -1.61 5.50 12.73
CA THR A 339 -0.37 5.95 12.12
C THR A 339 0.27 6.99 13.05
N GLY A 340 1.48 6.69 13.50
CA GLY A 340 2.10 7.36 14.63
C GLY A 340 3.12 8.40 14.19
N MET A 341 2.75 9.68 14.24
CA MET A 341 3.76 10.68 14.60
C MET A 341 4.14 10.46 16.07
N PRO A 342 5.44 10.46 16.43
CA PRO A 342 5.81 10.60 17.83
C PRO A 342 5.37 11.99 18.32
N GLU A 343 4.53 12.05 19.36
CA GLU A 343 4.18 13.31 20.04
C GLU A 343 5.32 13.83 20.94
N GLU A 344 6.46 13.14 21.01
CA GLU A 344 7.69 13.66 21.61
C GLU A 344 8.28 14.76 20.70
N GLY A 345 7.78 15.97 20.93
CA GLY A 345 8.09 17.13 20.11
C GLY A 345 9.56 17.56 20.13
N PHE A 346 9.87 18.46 19.20
CA PHE A 346 11.20 19.02 18.88
C PHE A 346 11.99 19.50 20.12
N SER A 347 12.67 18.55 20.77
CA SER A 347 13.25 18.74 22.09
C SER A 347 14.61 19.41 21.97
N ARG A 348 14.67 20.67 22.40
CA ARG A 348 15.94 21.43 22.46
C ARG A 348 16.98 20.64 23.26
N PRO A 349 18.26 20.60 22.82
CA PRO A 349 19.30 19.84 23.51
C PRO A 349 19.44 20.36 24.95
N GLN A 350 19.14 19.49 25.91
CA GLN A 350 19.43 19.75 27.32
C GLN A 350 20.93 19.58 27.56
N PRO A 351 21.61 20.53 28.22
CA PRO A 351 23.03 20.40 28.49
C PRO A 351 23.24 19.30 29.54
N HIS A 352 23.84 18.18 29.15
CA HIS A 352 24.17 17.10 30.07
C HIS A 352 25.22 17.56 31.10
N GLY A 353 24.72 17.94 32.28
CA GLY A 353 25.55 18.14 33.46
C GLY A 353 26.25 16.83 33.85
N SER A 354 27.51 16.95 34.27
CA SER A 354 28.34 15.80 34.63
C SER A 354 27.85 15.09 35.88
N PHE A 355 27.89 13.75 35.86
CA PHE A 355 28.02 12.96 37.09
C PHE A 355 28.86 11.71 36.85
N LEU A 356 29.85 11.50 37.72
CA LEU A 356 30.69 10.30 37.78
C LEU A 356 30.19 9.40 38.92
N GLU A 357 30.15 8.09 38.69
CA GLU A 357 29.99 7.07 39.75
C GLU A 357 31.32 6.29 39.95
N PRO A 358 31.62 5.77 41.16
CA PRO A 358 33.01 5.47 41.55
C PRO A 358 33.42 4.01 41.35
N ILE A 359 34.52 3.80 40.61
CA ILE A 359 35.18 2.49 40.45
C ILE A 359 35.60 1.93 41.83
N SER A 360 34.83 0.97 42.34
CA SER A 360 35.03 0.42 43.70
C SER A 360 34.67 -1.07 43.86
N LYS A 361 34.39 -1.79 42.76
CA LYS A 361 33.99 -3.21 42.76
C LYS A 361 34.72 -4.04 41.71
N ILE A 362 36.04 -4.22 41.87
CA ILE A 362 36.83 -5.19 41.10
C ILE A 362 37.76 -5.95 42.08
N PRO A 363 37.63 -7.28 42.24
CA PRO A 363 38.58 -8.09 43.01
C PRO A 363 39.86 -8.37 42.20
N PRO A 364 41.03 -8.56 42.85
CA PRO A 364 42.31 -8.55 42.15
C PRO A 364 42.75 -9.89 41.53
N ALA A 365 43.28 -9.78 40.31
CA ALA A 365 44.35 -10.57 39.69
C ALA A 365 44.22 -12.10 39.47
N ARG A 366 44.48 -12.51 38.23
CA ARG A 366 45.51 -13.53 37.92
C ARG A 366 46.33 -13.10 36.71
N VAL A 367 47.57 -13.58 36.62
CA VAL A 367 48.58 -13.16 35.64
C VAL A 367 49.11 -14.36 34.86
N ALA A 368 49.15 -14.23 33.54
CA ALA A 368 50.02 -14.93 32.59
C ALA A 368 50.01 -14.08 31.30
N SER A 369 51.06 -13.30 30.96
CA SER A 369 52.37 -13.71 30.44
C SER A 369 52.32 -14.29 29.02
N ASP A 370 52.68 -13.48 28.02
CA ASP A 370 53.82 -13.80 27.12
C ASP A 370 54.21 -12.62 26.20
N PHE A 371 55.52 -12.48 25.96
CA PHE A 371 56.29 -11.71 24.94
C PHE A 371 55.87 -10.25 24.56
N LEU A 372 56.69 -9.19 24.68
CA LEU A 372 58.07 -8.89 24.18
C LEU A 372 58.13 -8.78 22.63
N VAL A 373 58.69 -7.75 21.95
CA VAL A 373 59.60 -6.61 22.30
C VAL A 373 59.34 -5.40 21.35
N SER A 374 59.44 -4.14 21.82
CA SER A 374 60.17 -2.99 21.18
C SER A 374 59.92 -1.66 21.93
N ALA A 375 60.82 -0.66 21.86
CA ALA A 375 60.78 0.53 22.72
C ALA A 375 61.39 1.84 22.17
N ARG A 376 60.77 2.98 22.57
CA ARG A 376 61.26 4.37 22.82
C ARG A 376 60.02 5.23 23.19
N ARG A 377 59.89 5.98 24.31
CA ARG A 377 60.72 7.00 25.01
C ARG A 377 60.68 8.38 24.31
N GLY A 378 60.41 9.53 24.96
CA GLY A 378 60.23 9.88 26.40
C GLY A 378 58.86 10.54 26.73
N GLU A 379 58.54 10.93 27.97
CA GLU A 379 58.99 12.13 28.75
C GLU A 379 58.34 13.43 28.18
N GLU A 380 57.57 14.29 28.87
CA GLU A 380 57.06 14.51 30.27
C GLU A 380 55.77 15.41 30.16
N GLY A 381 54.95 15.79 31.17
CA GLY A 381 54.88 15.50 32.61
C GLY A 381 54.21 16.65 33.44
N VAL A 382 53.52 16.34 34.56
CA VAL A 382 53.18 17.25 35.72
C VAL A 382 52.14 18.39 35.45
N ALA A 383 51.21 18.86 36.33
CA ALA A 383 50.73 18.66 37.73
C ALA A 383 49.17 18.86 37.80
N ARG A 384 48.36 18.34 38.75
CA ARG A 384 48.06 18.81 40.15
C ARG A 384 47.72 20.32 40.30
N ALA A 385 46.76 20.79 41.11
CA ALA A 385 45.76 20.19 42.04
C ALA A 385 44.57 21.22 42.21
N THR A 386 43.57 21.21 43.13
CA THR A 386 43.31 20.55 44.45
C THR A 386 41.77 20.49 44.73
N GLN A 387 41.31 20.35 45.98
CA GLN A 387 39.89 20.43 46.42
C GLN A 387 39.71 21.38 47.64
N THR A 388 38.50 21.91 47.87
CA THR A 388 37.99 22.32 49.20
C THR A 388 36.45 22.19 49.32
N LYS A 389 35.93 22.28 50.56
CA LYS A 389 34.60 21.83 51.07
C LYS A 389 33.92 23.01 51.86
N PRO A 390 32.76 22.89 52.58
CA PRO A 390 31.35 22.67 52.18
C PRO A 390 30.37 23.65 52.92
N GLN A 391 29.14 23.18 53.32
CA GLN A 391 28.09 23.78 54.20
C GLN A 391 26.91 24.51 53.46
N HIS A 392 25.64 24.59 53.96
CA HIS A 392 24.94 23.99 55.13
C HIS A 392 23.37 24.04 54.97
N SER A 393 22.63 23.09 55.57
CA SER A 393 21.20 23.19 56.03
C SER A 393 20.08 23.43 54.97
N GLY A 394 18.78 23.16 55.21
CA GLY A 394 18.03 22.78 56.42
C GLY A 394 16.73 21.98 56.12
N THR A 395 15.75 21.91 57.05
CA THR A 395 14.72 20.83 57.09
C THR A 395 13.26 21.26 57.32
N ARG A 396 12.28 20.46 56.84
CA ARG A 396 11.02 20.09 57.54
C ARG A 396 10.26 18.93 56.85
N LYS A 397 9.21 18.38 57.50
CA LYS A 397 8.42 17.19 57.07
C LYS A 397 6.90 17.48 57.03
N SER A 398 6.17 16.76 56.15
CA SER A 398 4.82 16.12 56.28
C SER A 398 3.62 16.88 56.91
N PRO A 399 2.33 16.64 56.51
CA PRO A 399 1.78 15.35 56.01
C PRO A 399 0.74 15.43 54.85
N GLN A 400 0.16 14.28 54.47
CA GLN A 400 -1.08 14.17 53.66
C GLN A 400 -2.35 14.37 54.51
N PRO A 401 -3.55 14.57 53.92
CA PRO A 401 -4.44 13.41 53.64
C PRO A 401 -5.46 13.54 52.48
N ALA A 402 -6.03 12.39 52.10
CA ALA A 402 -7.42 12.15 51.63
C ALA A 402 -7.98 12.75 50.31
N TRP A 403 -9.11 12.17 49.88
CA TRP A 403 -9.93 12.54 48.71
C TRP A 403 -11.30 13.07 49.15
N ASP A 404 -11.90 14.00 48.40
CA ASP A 404 -13.36 14.21 48.36
C ASP A 404 -13.77 14.92 47.04
N MET A 405 -15.08 15.06 46.77
CA MET A 405 -15.64 15.63 45.53
C MET A 405 -16.49 16.90 45.73
N ALA A 406 -16.68 17.59 44.60
CA ALA A 406 -17.78 18.50 44.24
C ALA A 406 -17.70 20.01 44.59
N ASN A 407 -18.42 20.76 43.75
CA ASN A 407 -18.92 22.14 43.88
C ASN A 407 -18.08 23.36 43.39
N PHE A 408 -18.31 23.65 42.09
CA PHE A 408 -18.96 24.88 41.59
C PHE A 408 -18.23 26.26 41.48
N ARG A 409 -18.52 26.91 40.34
CA ARG A 409 -18.45 28.37 39.98
C ARG A 409 -17.16 28.98 39.38
N THR A 410 -17.09 28.87 38.05
CA THR A 410 -17.12 30.00 37.08
C THR A 410 -16.41 31.33 37.41
N THR A 411 -15.46 31.70 36.54
CA THR A 411 -15.24 33.08 36.06
C THR A 411 -15.02 33.05 34.53
N CYS A 412 -15.18 34.18 33.84
CA CYS A 412 -15.54 34.23 32.40
C CYS A 412 -14.44 34.78 31.46
N VAL A 413 -14.85 35.05 30.20
CA VAL A 413 -14.19 35.75 29.06
C VAL A 413 -13.72 34.76 27.96
N ASP A 414 -14.49 34.46 26.90
CA ASP A 414 -14.88 35.26 25.69
C ASP A 414 -13.79 35.14 24.57
N SER A 415 -14.06 34.98 23.26
CA SER A 415 -15.27 35.13 22.41
C SER A 415 -15.28 34.19 21.17
N SER A 416 -16.40 34.15 20.41
CA SER A 416 -16.61 33.57 19.04
C SER A 416 -16.25 32.07 18.80
N SER A 417 -17.18 31.15 18.49
CA SER A 417 -17.88 30.93 17.19
C SER A 417 -16.93 30.72 15.99
N GLU A 418 -17.03 29.65 15.19
CA GLU A 418 -18.23 28.91 14.73
C GLU A 418 -18.09 27.37 14.81
N TYR A 419 -19.21 26.65 14.95
CA TYR A 419 -19.33 25.20 14.70
C TYR A 419 -20.75 24.86 14.19
N GLU A 420 -20.88 24.18 13.05
CA GLU A 420 -22.17 23.73 12.53
C GLU A 420 -22.63 22.40 13.18
N THR A 421 -23.71 22.46 13.98
CA THR A 421 -24.26 21.29 14.67
C THR A 421 -25.19 20.47 13.76
N TYR A 422 -24.62 19.59 12.91
CA TYR A 422 -25.38 18.68 12.04
C TYR A 422 -26.23 17.67 12.83
N THR A 423 -27.47 18.06 13.12
CA THR A 423 -28.46 17.23 13.83
C THR A 423 -29.16 16.28 12.88
N PHE A 424 -28.67 15.04 12.79
CA PHE A 424 -29.28 14.01 11.95
C PHE A 424 -30.63 13.52 12.50
N VAL A 425 -31.73 13.97 11.89
CA VAL A 425 -33.08 13.47 12.15
C VAL A 425 -33.24 12.07 11.54
N VAL A 426 -32.95 11.03 12.32
CA VAL A 426 -33.13 9.63 11.90
C VAL A 426 -34.63 9.29 11.90
N ALA A 427 -35.17 8.94 10.72
CA ALA A 427 -36.58 8.58 10.56
C ALA A 427 -36.92 7.27 11.32
N PRO A 428 -37.91 7.28 12.25
CA PRO A 428 -38.12 6.17 13.18
C PRO A 428 -38.98 5.04 12.58
N TRP A 429 -38.41 4.21 11.69
CA TRP A 429 -39.13 3.06 11.10
C TRP A 429 -38.30 1.77 10.90
N LEU A 430 -37.26 1.54 11.69
CA LEU A 430 -36.47 0.27 11.65
C LEU A 430 -36.24 -0.43 13.00
N CYS A 431 -36.94 -0.04 14.07
CA CYS A 431 -36.86 -0.75 15.36
C CYS A 431 -38.01 -1.75 15.55
N LYS A 432 -37.77 -3.03 15.23
CA LYS A 432 -38.50 -4.17 15.85
C LYS A 432 -37.75 -5.51 15.79
N ASN A 433 -37.31 -5.95 16.97
CA ASN A 433 -36.98 -7.31 17.42
C ASN A 433 -35.67 -7.99 16.97
N TRP A 434 -34.88 -8.40 17.98
CA TRP A 434 -34.00 -9.59 18.08
C TRP A 434 -32.83 -9.73 17.07
N LEU A 435 -31.57 -9.88 17.45
CA LEU A 435 -30.98 -10.35 18.72
C LEU A 435 -29.75 -9.53 19.15
N ILE A 436 -29.74 -9.00 20.37
CA ILE A 436 -28.52 -8.62 21.10
C ILE A 436 -28.60 -9.20 22.52
N SER A 437 -28.07 -10.42 22.68
CA SER A 437 -27.61 -10.98 23.96
C SER A 437 -26.72 -12.19 23.66
N ARG A 438 -25.77 -12.50 24.56
CA ARG A 438 -24.78 -13.60 24.45
C ARG A 438 -23.68 -13.41 23.38
N ALA A 439 -22.86 -12.39 23.54
CA ALA A 439 -21.57 -12.22 22.84
C ALA A 439 -20.32 -12.35 23.75
N GLU A 440 -20.50 -12.69 25.04
CA GLU A 440 -19.45 -12.64 26.08
C GLU A 440 -18.58 -13.92 26.21
N VAL A 441 -18.37 -14.67 25.12
CA VAL A 441 -17.66 -15.97 25.17
C VAL A 441 -16.44 -16.03 24.23
N PHE A 442 -16.00 -14.89 23.67
CA PHE A 442 -14.90 -14.85 22.69
C PHE A 442 -13.73 -13.90 23.02
N LEU A 443 -13.69 -13.30 24.21
CA LEU A 443 -12.64 -12.36 24.65
C LEU A 443 -11.77 -12.93 25.80
N ARG A 444 -11.24 -14.15 25.65
CA ARG A 444 -10.36 -14.75 26.67
C ARG A 444 -9.18 -15.58 26.19
N TRP A 445 -8.79 -15.43 24.92
CA TRP A 445 -7.56 -15.99 24.36
C TRP A 445 -6.85 -14.95 23.49
N VAL A 446 -6.25 -13.96 24.17
CA VAL A 446 -5.24 -13.07 23.59
C VAL A 446 -3.99 -13.23 24.45
N PRO A 447 -2.94 -13.95 23.98
CA PRO A 447 -1.62 -13.84 24.60
C PRO A 447 -1.08 -12.43 24.38
N VAL A 448 -0.25 -11.93 25.30
CA VAL A 448 0.42 -10.64 25.11
C VAL A 448 1.48 -10.81 24.03
N VAL A 449 1.25 -10.20 22.86
CA VAL A 449 2.18 -10.11 21.73
C VAL A 449 2.81 -8.71 21.73
N PRO A 450 4.10 -8.55 21.40
CA PRO A 450 4.73 -7.23 21.31
C PRO A 450 4.08 -6.33 20.26
N ARG A 451 4.12 -5.02 20.47
CA ARG A 451 3.87 -4.05 19.38
C ARG A 451 5.03 -4.10 18.40
N ALA A 452 4.75 -4.38 17.13
CA ALA A 452 5.70 -4.14 16.05
C ALA A 452 5.44 -2.74 15.48
N TYR A 453 6.42 -1.85 15.58
CA TYR A 453 6.41 -0.59 14.82
C TYR A 453 7.04 -0.85 13.43
N ALA A 454 6.72 -0.03 12.44
CA ALA A 454 7.33 -0.06 11.11
C ALA A 454 8.76 0.54 11.06
N HIS A 455 9.46 0.67 12.20
CA HIS A 455 10.91 0.86 12.23
C HIS A 455 11.60 -0.47 11.89
N GLY A 456 12.67 -0.43 11.10
CA GLY A 456 13.42 -1.63 10.72
C GLY A 456 13.49 -1.97 9.22
N ILE A 457 12.98 -1.12 8.30
CA ILE A 457 13.27 -1.27 6.86
C ILE A 457 14.59 -0.55 6.55
N PRO A 458 15.65 -1.24 6.10
CA PRO A 458 16.98 -0.64 5.86
C PRO A 458 16.96 0.41 4.74
N MET A 459 17.00 1.70 5.08
CA MET A 459 16.89 2.78 4.10
C MET A 459 17.70 4.03 4.45
N ILE A 460 18.18 4.75 3.43
CA ILE A 460 18.80 6.08 3.58
C ILE A 460 17.85 7.15 3.02
N THR A 461 17.58 8.19 3.82
CA THR A 461 17.01 9.45 3.39
C THR A 461 18.05 10.58 3.44
N ILE A 462 17.91 11.55 2.53
CA ILE A 462 18.90 12.61 2.30
C ILE A 462 18.21 13.97 2.28
N ARG A 463 18.82 14.99 2.89
CA ARG A 463 18.31 16.37 2.92
C ARG A 463 19.46 17.39 2.93
N PRO A 464 19.49 18.39 2.04
CA PRO A 464 18.69 18.49 0.81
C PRO A 464 18.95 17.38 -0.21
N ASP A 465 18.03 17.19 -1.16
CA ASP A 465 18.20 16.38 -2.37
C ASP A 465 18.98 17.11 -3.47
N LYS A 466 18.96 18.46 -3.46
CA LYS A 466 19.71 19.34 -4.37
C LYS A 466 20.72 20.19 -3.62
N LEU A 467 21.98 20.17 -4.04
CA LEU A 467 23.08 20.84 -3.34
C LEU A 467 24.09 21.47 -4.28
N LEU A 468 24.73 22.55 -3.85
CA LEU A 468 25.99 23.03 -4.43
C LEU A 468 27.17 22.24 -3.82
N PRO A 469 28.30 22.09 -4.53
CA PRO A 469 29.57 21.66 -3.92
C PRO A 469 29.92 22.56 -2.72
N GLY A 470 30.49 21.98 -1.66
CA GLY A 470 30.68 22.68 -0.37
C GLY A 470 29.43 22.76 0.52
N GLY A 471 28.25 22.37 0.04
CA GLY A 471 27.01 22.36 0.82
C GLY A 471 26.96 21.27 1.89
N GLN A 472 26.11 21.48 2.91
CA GLN A 472 25.86 20.51 3.97
C GLN A 472 24.71 19.56 3.60
N LEU A 473 24.98 18.26 3.67
CA LEU A 473 24.08 17.15 3.39
C LEU A 473 23.82 16.37 4.67
N THR A 474 22.58 16.42 5.17
CA THR A 474 22.14 15.54 6.26
C THR A 474 21.68 14.21 5.69
N ILE A 475 22.22 13.14 6.24
CA ILE A 475 21.93 11.75 5.91
C ILE A 475 21.31 11.11 7.16
N ASN A 476 20.07 10.69 7.03
CA ASN A 476 19.36 9.90 8.02
C ASN A 476 19.25 8.46 7.48
N ALA A 477 19.64 7.48 8.28
CA ALA A 477 19.45 6.07 7.96
C ALA A 477 18.66 5.38 9.08
N ASP A 478 17.72 4.51 8.69
CA ASP A 478 16.91 3.68 9.58
C ASP A 478 17.00 2.20 9.10
N GLY A 479 16.67 1.24 9.97
CA GLY A 479 16.72 -0.19 9.71
C GLY A 479 18.13 -0.80 9.52
N ALA A 480 19.17 -0.16 10.04
CA ALA A 480 20.55 -0.63 10.01
C ALA A 480 20.76 -1.89 10.88
N SER A 481 20.54 -3.06 10.27
CA SER A 481 20.50 -4.38 10.94
C SER A 481 21.77 -4.85 11.67
N GLU A 482 22.94 -4.25 11.39
CA GLU A 482 24.19 -4.48 12.15
C GLU A 482 24.60 -3.17 12.85
N THR A 483 24.77 -3.19 14.18
CA THR A 483 25.30 -2.05 14.95
C THR A 483 26.79 -1.88 14.73
N GLY A 484 27.25 -0.66 14.40
CA GLY A 484 28.67 -0.37 14.18
C GLY A 484 28.90 0.81 13.24
N ILE A 485 30.05 0.83 12.58
CA ILE A 485 30.49 1.94 11.72
C ILE A 485 30.07 1.68 10.27
N TYR A 486 29.34 2.64 9.70
CA TYR A 486 28.96 2.66 8.29
C TYR A 486 29.81 3.67 7.55
N ALA A 487 30.59 3.21 6.57
CA ALA A 487 31.32 4.05 5.65
C ALA A 487 30.34 4.68 4.65
N VAL A 488 30.27 6.01 4.62
CA VAL A 488 29.29 6.77 3.83
C VAL A 488 29.96 7.38 2.61
N SER A 489 29.37 7.14 1.43
CA SER A 489 29.85 7.61 0.13
C SER A 489 28.72 8.04 -0.79
N ILE A 490 29.07 8.72 -1.88
CA ILE A 490 28.16 9.03 -2.99
C ILE A 490 28.72 8.42 -4.28
N GLU A 491 27.88 7.72 -5.03
CA GLU A 491 28.22 7.00 -6.26
C GLU A 491 27.51 7.65 -7.46
N GLY A 492 28.28 8.20 -8.40
CA GLY A 492 27.78 8.85 -9.61
C GLY A 492 28.59 8.48 -10.85
N GLU A 493 28.25 9.07 -12.00
CA GLU A 493 28.96 8.83 -13.27
C GLU A 493 30.42 9.30 -13.25
N SER A 494 30.75 10.22 -12.34
CA SER A 494 32.10 10.70 -12.00
C SER A 494 32.89 9.76 -11.08
N GLY A 495 32.28 8.69 -10.56
CA GLY A 495 32.86 7.72 -9.64
C GLY A 495 32.27 7.75 -8.23
N THR A 496 32.93 7.06 -7.30
CA THR A 496 32.58 7.03 -5.87
C THR A 496 33.39 8.06 -5.09
N ILE A 497 32.72 8.95 -4.36
CA ILE A 497 33.34 9.96 -3.48
C ILE A 497 32.97 9.60 -2.03
N MET A 498 33.96 9.41 -1.17
CA MET A 498 33.73 9.17 0.27
C MET A 498 33.33 10.48 0.96
N LEU A 499 32.27 10.45 1.77
CA LEU A 499 31.87 11.57 2.63
C LEU A 499 32.43 11.45 4.05
N GLY A 500 32.56 10.22 4.55
CA GLY A 500 33.08 9.94 5.88
C GLY A 500 32.54 8.62 6.42
N SER A 501 32.21 8.59 7.72
CA SER A 501 31.51 7.47 8.33
C SER A 501 30.45 7.98 9.32
N ALA A 502 29.44 7.16 9.57
CA ALA A 502 28.46 7.32 10.63
C ALA A 502 28.50 6.09 11.55
N THR A 503 27.99 6.20 12.79
CA THR A 503 27.96 5.10 13.75
C THR A 503 26.55 4.85 14.21
N VAL A 504 26.08 3.61 14.07
CA VAL A 504 24.83 3.13 14.68
C VAL A 504 25.14 2.73 16.11
N ALA A 505 24.42 3.29 17.07
CA ALA A 505 24.66 3.05 18.50
C ALA A 505 24.35 1.60 18.91
N GLU A 506 25.01 1.11 19.95
CA GLU A 506 24.78 -0.24 20.48
C GLU A 506 23.34 -0.38 21.02
N GLY A 507 22.54 -1.23 20.39
CA GLY A 507 21.11 -1.39 20.68
C GLY A 507 20.18 -0.44 19.90
N GLY A 508 20.70 0.37 18.99
CA GLY A 508 19.93 1.14 18.00
C GLY A 508 20.03 0.54 16.59
N ASP A 509 19.21 1.05 15.68
CA ASP A 509 19.05 0.61 14.28
C ASP A 509 19.16 1.78 13.28
N SER A 510 19.56 2.97 13.75
CA SER A 510 19.49 4.22 12.99
C SER A 510 20.69 5.13 13.24
N PHE A 511 20.96 6.04 12.29
CA PHE A 511 21.91 7.14 12.47
C PHE A 511 21.44 8.43 11.80
N ASP A 512 21.73 9.57 12.42
CA ASP A 512 21.67 10.91 11.82
C ASP A 512 23.09 11.47 11.72
N ALA A 513 23.54 11.78 10.51
CA ALA A 513 24.87 12.33 10.26
C ALA A 513 24.86 13.40 9.16
N SER A 514 25.37 14.59 9.47
CA SER A 514 25.56 15.66 8.48
C SER A 514 27.00 15.67 7.96
N PHE A 515 27.14 15.58 6.64
CA PHE A 515 28.41 15.62 5.92
C PHE A 515 28.48 16.89 5.06
N THR A 516 29.68 17.34 4.71
CA THR A 516 29.88 18.43 3.75
C THR A 516 30.30 17.82 2.42
N LEU A 517 29.65 18.20 1.32
CA LEU A 517 30.13 17.81 -0.01
C LEU A 517 31.50 18.44 -0.29
N PRO A 518 32.52 17.69 -0.75
CA PRO A 518 33.76 18.27 -1.22
C PRO A 518 33.48 19.34 -2.30
N GLU A 519 34.16 20.49 -2.25
CA GLU A 519 34.02 21.56 -3.26
C GLU A 519 34.41 21.09 -4.67
N SER A 520 35.23 20.04 -4.76
CA SER A 520 35.62 19.36 -6.00
C SER A 520 34.57 18.41 -6.58
N THR A 521 33.41 18.21 -5.92
CA THR A 521 32.36 17.29 -6.39
C THR A 521 31.79 17.76 -7.73
N PRO A 522 31.92 16.99 -8.82
CA PRO A 522 31.38 17.40 -10.11
C PRO A 522 29.85 17.54 -10.09
N PRO A 523 29.26 18.51 -10.82
CA PRO A 523 27.81 18.56 -11.01
C PRO A 523 27.29 17.27 -11.66
N GLY A 524 26.19 16.73 -11.14
CA GLY A 524 25.66 15.43 -11.54
C GLY A 524 24.75 14.79 -10.49
N ASN A 525 24.16 13.64 -10.82
CA ASN A 525 23.25 12.92 -9.93
C ASN A 525 23.95 11.69 -9.32
N TYR A 526 24.01 11.65 -7.99
CA TYR A 526 24.67 10.60 -7.22
C TYR A 526 23.67 9.78 -6.40
N VAL A 527 23.94 8.49 -6.19
CA VAL A 527 23.25 7.68 -5.17
C VAL A 527 24.10 7.69 -3.91
N VAL A 528 23.50 8.02 -2.76
CA VAL A 528 24.20 7.97 -1.47
C VAL A 528 24.17 6.55 -0.93
N LYS A 529 25.25 6.12 -0.29
CA LYS A 529 25.48 4.73 0.13
C LYS A 529 26.13 4.69 1.49
N ALA A 530 25.71 3.76 2.34
CA ALA A 530 26.29 3.52 3.65
C ALA A 530 26.57 2.02 3.80
N ALA A 531 27.84 1.63 3.72
CA ALA A 531 28.28 0.24 3.81
C ALA A 531 28.86 -0.03 5.21
N HIS A 532 28.39 -1.08 5.89
CA HIS A 532 28.93 -1.46 7.20
C HIS A 532 30.36 -2.01 7.07
N GLU A 533 31.23 -1.78 8.06
CA GLU A 533 32.63 -2.27 8.04
C GLU A 533 32.75 -3.80 7.92
N SER A 534 31.71 -4.58 8.25
CA SER A 534 31.67 -6.04 8.02
C SER A 534 31.63 -6.42 6.53
N GLY A 535 31.20 -5.51 5.65
CA GLY A 535 30.90 -5.78 4.24
C GLY A 535 29.60 -6.55 3.98
N ASN A 536 28.90 -7.05 5.02
CA ASN A 536 27.67 -7.84 4.86
C ASN A 536 26.44 -6.97 4.57
N HIS A 537 26.39 -5.76 5.13
CA HIS A 537 25.23 -4.87 5.07
C HIS A 537 25.58 -3.57 4.32
N THR A 538 24.72 -3.13 3.41
CA THR A 538 24.92 -1.88 2.66
C THR A 538 23.58 -1.25 2.30
N LEU A 539 23.37 -0.05 2.82
CA LEU A 539 22.20 0.81 2.59
C LEU A 539 22.46 1.72 1.38
N TYR A 540 21.39 2.09 0.66
CA TYR A 540 21.42 3.03 -0.47
C TYR A 540 20.28 4.06 -0.34
N SER A 541 20.47 5.27 -0.88
CA SER A 541 19.44 6.30 -0.89
C SER A 541 18.40 6.07 -2.00
N LEU A 542 17.14 6.31 -1.65
CA LEU A 542 16.00 6.12 -2.54
C LEU A 542 15.85 7.28 -3.54
N LEU A 543 16.25 8.48 -3.10
CA LEU A 543 16.44 9.67 -3.93
C LEU A 543 17.91 9.79 -4.37
N LYS A 544 18.13 10.44 -5.51
CA LYS A 544 19.49 10.83 -5.94
C LYS A 544 19.82 12.22 -5.40
N LEU A 545 21.05 12.38 -4.92
CA LEU A 545 21.63 13.68 -4.62
C LEU A 545 22.02 14.36 -5.94
N SER A 546 21.36 15.47 -6.27
CA SER A 546 21.65 16.26 -7.46
C SER A 546 22.59 17.41 -7.10
N VAL A 547 23.84 17.30 -7.51
CA VAL A 547 24.86 18.35 -7.33
C VAL A 547 24.75 19.32 -8.50
N VAL A 548 24.37 20.57 -8.22
CA VAL A 548 24.17 21.61 -9.22
C VAL A 548 25.42 22.48 -9.41
N SER A 549 25.57 23.03 -10.62
CA SER A 549 26.66 23.98 -10.93
C SER A 549 26.31 25.38 -10.40
N PRO A 550 27.25 26.16 -9.84
CA PRO A 550 27.02 27.55 -9.43
C PRO A 550 26.49 28.48 -10.55
N ASN A 551 26.69 28.11 -11.82
CA ASN A 551 26.20 28.86 -12.99
C ASN A 551 24.90 28.28 -13.59
N ALA A 552 24.23 27.34 -12.92
CA ALA A 552 22.89 26.90 -13.30
C ALA A 552 21.87 28.01 -12.94
N GLY A 553 21.62 28.91 -13.89
CA GLY A 553 20.79 30.10 -13.69
C GLY A 553 19.34 29.79 -13.29
N ALA A 554 18.71 30.76 -12.63
CA ALA A 554 17.38 30.60 -12.03
C ALA A 554 16.26 30.41 -13.07
N GLU A 555 15.67 29.22 -13.09
CA GLU A 555 14.26 28.99 -13.44
C GLU A 555 13.59 28.17 -12.32
N GLU A 556 13.40 28.78 -11.16
CA GLU A 556 12.33 28.35 -10.26
C GLU A 556 11.00 28.89 -10.81
N PRO A 557 10.03 28.03 -11.19
CA PRO A 557 8.64 28.43 -11.20
C PRO A 557 8.18 28.51 -9.74
N SER A 558 8.39 29.65 -9.10
CA SER A 558 7.93 29.97 -7.75
C SER A 558 6.40 30.12 -7.70
N MET A 559 5.68 29.02 -7.97
CA MET A 559 4.34 28.86 -7.45
C MET A 559 4.44 28.71 -5.94
N ASP A 560 3.86 29.66 -5.20
CA ASP A 560 3.72 29.56 -3.75
C ASP A 560 3.12 28.20 -3.39
N ALA A 561 3.96 27.32 -2.84
CA ALA A 561 3.54 26.08 -2.19
C ALA A 561 2.91 26.44 -0.84
N LYS A 562 1.83 27.22 -0.89
CA LYS A 562 0.99 27.63 0.23
C LYS A 562 0.55 26.35 0.92
N ALA A 563 1.15 26.08 2.08
CA ALA A 563 1.10 24.78 2.72
C ALA A 563 -0.35 24.31 2.83
N MET A 564 -0.72 23.33 1.99
CA MET A 564 -1.97 22.61 2.20
C MET A 564 -1.85 21.98 3.60
N PRO A 565 -2.86 22.15 4.46
CA PRO A 565 -2.85 21.45 5.74
C PRO A 565 -2.69 19.95 5.45
N LEU A 566 -2.01 19.24 6.35
CA LEU A 566 -1.98 17.78 6.34
C LEU A 566 -3.38 17.27 6.72
N GLU A 567 -4.29 17.32 5.74
CA GLU A 567 -5.59 16.69 5.82
C GLU A 567 -5.34 15.20 6.03
N LYS A 568 -5.75 14.69 7.19
CA LYS A 568 -5.54 13.30 7.56
C LYS A 568 -6.26 12.44 6.53
N ASN A 569 -5.54 11.58 5.83
CA ASN A 569 -6.09 10.54 4.95
C ASN A 569 -6.84 9.45 5.77
N THR A 570 -7.90 9.86 6.45
CA THR A 570 -9.05 9.00 6.69
C THR A 570 -9.65 8.65 5.34
N LEU A 571 -10.00 7.38 5.11
CA LEU A 571 -10.83 6.97 3.96
C LEU A 571 -11.96 7.97 3.79
N THR A 572 -12.15 8.50 2.58
CA THR A 572 -13.24 9.44 2.34
C THR A 572 -14.56 8.79 2.76
N PRO A 573 -15.56 9.55 3.27
CA PRO A 573 -16.86 9.00 3.59
C PRO A 573 -17.51 8.25 2.41
N ILE A 574 -17.11 8.59 1.19
CA ILE A 574 -17.48 7.93 -0.06
C ILE A 574 -16.82 6.56 -0.19
N GLU A 575 -15.51 6.41 0.02
CA GLU A 575 -14.85 5.10 0.03
C GLU A 575 -15.40 4.20 1.13
N LEU A 576 -15.57 4.73 2.35
CA LEU A 576 -16.19 3.99 3.45
C LEU A 576 -17.63 3.56 3.10
N THR A 577 -18.40 4.43 2.44
CA THR A 577 -19.74 4.10 1.93
C THR A 577 -19.70 3.07 0.81
N ILE A 578 -18.74 3.12 -0.12
CA ILE A 578 -18.57 2.13 -1.19
C ILE A 578 -18.19 0.77 -0.60
N ILE A 579 -17.31 0.73 0.40
CA ILE A 579 -16.92 -0.49 1.12
C ILE A 579 -18.13 -1.07 1.85
N VAL A 580 -18.80 -0.29 2.70
CA VAL A 580 -19.96 -0.77 3.48
C VAL A 580 -21.12 -1.16 2.57
N ALA A 581 -21.46 -0.35 1.56
CA ALA A 581 -22.51 -0.66 0.60
C ALA A 581 -22.16 -1.87 -0.27
N THR A 582 -20.89 -2.10 -0.62
CA THR A 582 -20.52 -3.27 -1.44
C THR A 582 -20.38 -4.53 -0.63
N LEU A 583 -19.88 -4.48 0.61
CA LEU A 583 -19.96 -5.62 1.54
C LEU A 583 -21.43 -5.99 1.79
N ALA A 584 -22.30 -4.99 2.01
CA ALA A 584 -23.74 -5.20 2.06
C ALA A 584 -24.29 -5.77 0.75
N LEU A 585 -23.91 -5.29 -0.44
CA LEU A 585 -24.36 -5.81 -1.73
C LEU A 585 -23.76 -7.18 -2.10
N ALA A 586 -22.62 -7.58 -1.53
CA ALA A 586 -22.07 -8.92 -1.67
C ALA A 586 -22.88 -9.92 -0.81
N VAL A 587 -23.18 -9.55 0.44
CA VAL A 587 -24.03 -10.34 1.35
C VAL A 587 -25.48 -10.41 0.84
N LEU A 588 -26.06 -9.27 0.45
CA LEU A 588 -27.41 -9.18 -0.11
C LEU A 588 -27.49 -9.76 -1.52
N GLY A 589 -26.46 -9.62 -2.35
CA GLY A 589 -26.36 -10.28 -3.66
C GLY A 589 -26.29 -11.80 -3.54
N GLY A 590 -25.55 -12.30 -2.54
CA GLY A 590 -25.62 -13.70 -2.11
C GLY A 590 -27.03 -14.10 -1.67
N ALA A 591 -27.72 -13.27 -0.89
CA ALA A 591 -29.11 -13.51 -0.48
C ALA A 591 -30.11 -13.47 -1.66
N VAL A 592 -29.90 -12.63 -2.68
CA VAL A 592 -30.70 -12.57 -3.92
C VAL A 592 -30.45 -13.83 -4.77
N LEU A 593 -29.20 -14.23 -4.96
CA LEU A 593 -28.84 -15.49 -5.62
C LEU A 593 -29.40 -16.71 -4.87
N MET A 594 -29.52 -16.64 -3.54
CA MET A 594 -30.18 -17.66 -2.71
C MET A 594 -31.72 -17.53 -2.66
N ARG A 595 -32.31 -16.41 -3.10
CA ARG A 595 -33.77 -16.19 -3.14
C ARG A 595 -34.41 -16.49 -4.49
N ALA A 596 -33.62 -16.75 -5.54
CA ALA A 596 -34.12 -17.40 -6.74
C ALA A 596 -34.79 -18.75 -6.35
N LYS A 597 -36.12 -18.79 -6.46
CA LYS A 597 -36.87 -20.05 -6.40
C LYS A 597 -36.50 -20.91 -7.64
N PRO A 598 -36.57 -22.25 -7.52
CA PRO A 598 -36.38 -23.14 -8.67
C PRO A 598 -37.39 -22.87 -9.78
#